data_AF-A0A7Y9XEN7-F1
#
_entry.id   AF-A0A7Y9XEN7-F1
#
_cell.length_a   1.000
_cell.length_b   1.000
_cell.length_c   1.000
_cell.angle_alpha   90.00
_cell.angle_beta   90.00
_cell.angle_gamma   90.00
#
_symmetry.space_group_name_H-M   'P 1'
#
loop_
_entity.id
_entity.type
_entity.pdbx_description
1 polymer ?
#
loop_
_entity_poly.entity_id
_entity_poly.type
_entity_poly.pdbx_seq_one_letter_code
_entity_poly.pdbx_strand_id
1 'polypeptide(L)'
;MGSSSWSTDAYHARQAYNSSVGSSSFGYTDDVLSSTPRSAWRTHASLDPEGVATRESRDSAEHPNSLAISVLFDVTGSMRDVPRVLQTKLPDLFGLLLRKGYVEDPQILFGAIGDATCDRAPLQVGQFESGNELEDDLGNILLEGGGGGQVTESYELAMYFMARHTAMDCLEKRGRRGHLFVIGDEMAYGSVKAREVREVIGDDLTEDIPFPRILAELRRRFEVYFIMPTGSGHFHNPKVRGFWDTHLGQNVIYLDDLDAVSETIAVTVGLAEEAIDLEEGLADLAEAGSEAGAAVGKALRPLSRTRGSVVVADAPRGMGGDGGGVDRL
;
A
#
# COMPACT_ATOMS: atom_id res chain seq x y z
N MET A 1 -8.68 -10.01 15.87
CA MET A 1 -7.58 -10.03 14.87
C MET A 1 -6.83 -8.71 15.02
N GLY A 2 -5.53 -8.65 14.67
CA GLY A 2 -4.72 -7.46 14.94
C GLY A 2 -4.47 -7.19 16.44
N SER A 3 -4.32 -8.24 17.24
CA SER A 3 -3.98 -8.16 18.67
C SER A 3 -2.64 -8.84 18.99
N SER A 4 -1.81 -9.05 17.97
CA SER A 4 -0.44 -9.53 18.11
C SER A 4 0.51 -8.33 17.99
N SER A 5 1.76 -8.49 18.39
CA SER A 5 2.77 -7.43 18.28
C SER A 5 3.93 -7.92 17.43
N TRP A 6 4.43 -7.05 16.54
CA TRP A 6 5.59 -7.35 15.72
C TRP A 6 6.85 -7.61 16.56
N SER A 7 7.56 -8.70 16.24
CA SER A 7 8.86 -9.01 16.81
C SER A 7 9.92 -9.28 15.73
N THR A 8 10.93 -8.42 15.68
CA THR A 8 12.11 -8.59 14.81
C THR A 8 12.90 -9.85 15.17
N ASP A 9 12.97 -10.23 16.45
CA ASP A 9 13.65 -11.46 16.87
C ASP A 9 12.90 -12.71 16.40
N ALA A 10 11.55 -12.70 16.48
CA ALA A 10 10.73 -13.78 15.97
C ALA A 10 10.87 -13.94 14.45
N TYR A 11 10.92 -12.82 13.72
CA TYR A 11 11.21 -12.78 12.29
C TYR A 11 12.56 -13.46 11.97
N HIS A 12 13.63 -13.06 12.65
CA HIS A 12 14.96 -13.64 12.41
C HIS A 12 15.03 -15.13 12.77
N ALA A 13 14.38 -15.54 13.85
CA ALA A 13 14.29 -16.95 14.24
C ALA A 13 13.57 -17.78 13.16
N ARG A 14 12.49 -17.26 12.58
CA ARG A 14 11.74 -17.90 11.49
C ARG A 14 12.58 -18.01 10.23
N GLN A 15 13.29 -16.95 9.85
CA GLN A 15 14.19 -16.98 8.68
C GLN A 15 15.34 -17.98 8.85
N ALA A 16 15.93 -18.06 10.03
CA ALA A 16 16.96 -19.05 10.35
C ALA A 16 16.42 -20.48 10.27
N TYR A 17 15.21 -20.71 10.79
CA TYR A 17 14.53 -22.00 10.68
C TYR A 17 14.28 -22.38 9.22
N ASN A 18 13.66 -21.51 8.43
CA ASN A 18 13.37 -21.73 7.01
C ASN A 18 14.65 -22.08 6.23
N SER A 19 15.72 -21.33 6.46
CA SER A 19 17.04 -21.59 5.87
C SER A 19 17.59 -22.97 6.27
N SER A 20 17.39 -23.40 7.52
CA SER A 20 17.87 -24.69 8.01
C SER A 20 17.13 -25.89 7.42
N VAL A 21 15.86 -25.73 7.06
CA VAL A 21 15.02 -26.77 6.45
C VAL A 21 14.92 -26.62 4.93
N GLY A 22 15.60 -25.64 4.33
CA GLY A 22 15.56 -25.38 2.89
C GLY A 22 14.21 -24.89 2.39
N SER A 23 13.37 -24.32 3.26
CA SER A 23 12.08 -23.74 2.91
C SER A 23 12.22 -22.31 2.43
N SER A 24 11.46 -21.96 1.41
CA SER A 24 11.42 -20.61 0.84
C SER A 24 10.42 -19.72 1.59
N SER A 25 10.72 -18.44 1.63
CA SER A 25 9.81 -17.37 2.10
C SER A 25 8.46 -17.34 1.38
N PHE A 26 8.39 -17.87 0.15
CA PHE A 26 7.17 -17.99 -0.66
C PHE A 26 6.88 -19.47 -0.93
N GLY A 27 6.91 -20.30 0.12
CA GLY A 27 6.73 -21.74 0.02
C GLY A 27 5.46 -22.15 -0.73
N TYR A 28 4.34 -21.43 -0.54
CA TYR A 28 3.10 -21.69 -1.27
C TYR A 28 3.27 -21.52 -2.79
N THR A 29 3.92 -20.42 -3.22
CA THR A 29 4.25 -20.22 -4.63
C THR A 29 5.10 -21.37 -5.15
N ASP A 30 6.18 -21.70 -4.46
CA ASP A 30 7.14 -22.69 -4.95
C ASP A 30 6.51 -24.10 -5.03
N ASP A 31 5.64 -24.44 -4.08
CA ASP A 31 4.85 -25.68 -4.08
C ASP A 31 3.86 -25.71 -5.24
N VAL A 32 3.05 -24.66 -5.42
CA VAL A 32 2.04 -24.61 -6.50
C VAL A 32 2.70 -24.64 -7.88
N LEU A 33 3.78 -23.88 -8.08
CA LEU A 33 4.49 -23.82 -9.36
C LEU A 33 5.19 -25.14 -9.72
N SER A 34 5.68 -25.88 -8.72
CA SER A 34 6.41 -27.15 -8.95
C SER A 34 5.51 -28.38 -9.05
N SER A 35 4.35 -28.37 -8.38
CA SER A 35 3.51 -29.57 -8.19
C SER A 35 2.16 -29.53 -8.91
N THR A 36 1.68 -28.34 -9.31
CA THR A 36 0.32 -28.15 -9.79
C THR A 36 0.32 -27.58 -11.22
N PRO A 37 -0.45 -28.15 -12.17
CA PRO A 37 -0.58 -27.56 -13.50
C PRO A 37 -1.28 -26.20 -13.44
N ARG A 38 -0.89 -25.25 -14.30
CA ARG A 38 -1.44 -23.88 -14.31
C ARG A 38 -2.97 -23.81 -14.30
N SER A 39 -3.66 -24.72 -14.98
CA SER A 39 -5.14 -24.74 -14.99
C SER A 39 -5.77 -24.96 -13.60
N ALA A 40 -5.04 -25.56 -12.67
CA ALA A 40 -5.46 -25.88 -11.31
C ALA A 40 -4.87 -24.93 -10.25
N TRP A 41 -4.11 -23.92 -10.63
CA TRP A 41 -3.64 -22.89 -9.70
C TRP A 41 -4.84 -22.17 -9.06
N ARG A 42 -4.72 -21.85 -7.79
CA ARG A 42 -5.74 -21.17 -6.98
C ARG A 42 -5.05 -20.22 -6.00
N THR A 43 -5.77 -19.20 -5.58
CA THR A 43 -5.36 -18.35 -4.46
C THR A 43 -5.31 -19.18 -3.18
N HIS A 44 -4.36 -18.88 -2.28
CA HIS A 44 -4.34 -19.49 -0.96
C HIS A 44 -5.60 -19.11 -0.18
N ALA A 45 -6.18 -20.04 0.59
CA ALA A 45 -7.47 -19.83 1.25
C ALA A 45 -7.50 -18.61 2.20
N SER A 46 -6.38 -18.26 2.84
CA SER A 46 -6.31 -17.06 3.70
C SER A 46 -6.39 -15.76 2.91
N LEU A 47 -5.97 -15.78 1.64
CA LEU A 47 -5.87 -14.63 0.75
C LEU A 47 -7.01 -14.56 -0.28
N ASP A 48 -7.89 -15.58 -0.30
CA ASP A 48 -8.96 -15.65 -1.28
C ASP A 48 -9.97 -14.51 -1.06
N PRO A 49 -10.24 -13.65 -2.06
CA PRO A 49 -11.26 -12.62 -1.95
C PRO A 49 -12.68 -13.16 -2.15
N GLU A 50 -12.87 -14.37 -2.68
CA GLU A 50 -14.20 -14.91 -2.98
C GLU A 50 -15.05 -15.08 -1.72
N GLY A 51 -16.21 -14.42 -1.68
CA GLY A 51 -17.16 -14.52 -0.58
C GLY A 51 -16.73 -13.81 0.71
N VAL A 52 -15.62 -13.06 0.70
CA VAL A 52 -15.19 -12.28 1.85
C VAL A 52 -16.13 -11.09 2.04
N ALA A 53 -16.84 -11.07 3.17
CA ALA A 53 -17.66 -9.91 3.53
C ALA A 53 -16.79 -8.67 3.80
N THR A 54 -15.80 -8.80 4.68
CA THR A 54 -14.90 -7.71 5.06
C THR A 54 -13.54 -8.22 5.54
N ARG A 55 -12.45 -7.54 5.16
CA ARG A 55 -11.17 -7.53 5.86
C ARG A 55 -11.17 -6.37 6.86
N GLU A 56 -10.80 -6.61 8.11
CA GLU A 56 -11.10 -5.71 9.22
C GLU A 56 -9.84 -5.22 9.91
N SER A 57 -9.66 -3.89 9.96
CA SER A 57 -8.71 -3.23 10.85
C SER A 57 -9.46 -2.66 12.05
N ARG A 58 -9.31 -3.30 13.21
CA ARG A 58 -10.10 -3.01 14.43
C ARG A 58 -9.20 -2.66 15.60
N ASP A 59 -9.69 -1.77 16.45
CA ASP A 59 -9.06 -1.48 17.73
C ASP A 59 -9.12 -2.72 18.63
N SER A 60 -8.06 -2.94 19.40
CA SER A 60 -7.99 -3.98 20.42
C SER A 60 -7.43 -3.40 21.74
N ALA A 61 -7.37 -4.23 22.79
CA ALA A 61 -6.75 -3.80 24.04
C ALA A 61 -5.24 -3.53 23.89
N GLU A 62 -4.59 -4.23 22.96
CA GLU A 62 -3.16 -4.05 22.66
C GLU A 62 -2.94 -2.93 21.64
N HIS A 63 -3.91 -2.70 20.74
CA HIS A 63 -3.84 -1.72 19.65
C HIS A 63 -5.08 -0.81 19.67
N PRO A 64 -5.21 0.12 20.64
CA PRO A 64 -6.44 0.90 20.85
C PRO A 64 -6.72 1.95 19.77
N ASN A 65 -5.72 2.36 18.99
CA ASN A 65 -5.78 3.42 17.98
C ASN A 65 -5.37 2.89 16.61
N SER A 66 -5.96 1.78 16.16
CA SER A 66 -5.52 1.11 14.93
C SER A 66 -5.48 2.06 13.72
N LEU A 67 -4.43 1.99 12.92
CA LEU A 67 -4.31 2.66 11.63
C LEU A 67 -4.16 1.62 10.52
N ALA A 68 -5.14 1.60 9.62
CA ALA A 68 -5.15 0.69 8.49
C ALA A 68 -4.15 1.14 7.41
N ILE A 69 -3.17 0.30 7.11
CA ILE A 69 -2.21 0.47 6.02
C ILE A 69 -2.34 -0.75 5.10
N SER A 70 -2.49 -0.55 3.80
CA SER A 70 -2.63 -1.62 2.83
C SER A 70 -1.56 -1.49 1.76
N VAL A 71 -0.88 -2.58 1.43
CA VAL A 71 0.17 -2.63 0.42
C VAL A 71 -0.18 -3.76 -0.56
N LEU A 72 -0.51 -3.38 -1.78
CA LEU A 72 -0.90 -4.30 -2.85
C LEU A 72 0.18 -4.33 -3.92
N PHE A 73 0.71 -5.52 -4.19
CA PHE A 73 1.74 -5.73 -5.20
C PHE A 73 1.12 -6.19 -6.50
N ASP A 74 1.49 -5.56 -7.58
CA ASP A 74 1.52 -6.20 -8.88
C ASP A 74 2.44 -7.43 -8.82
N VAL A 75 1.90 -8.59 -9.18
CA VAL A 75 2.62 -9.87 -9.22
C VAL A 75 2.69 -10.45 -10.63
N THR A 76 2.54 -9.62 -11.67
CA THR A 76 2.75 -10.04 -13.06
C THR A 76 4.22 -10.24 -13.38
N GLY A 77 4.50 -10.70 -14.60
CA GLY A 77 5.84 -11.10 -15.04
C GLY A 77 6.95 -10.07 -14.75
N SER A 78 6.68 -8.77 -14.90
CA SER A 78 7.64 -7.67 -14.67
C SER A 78 7.91 -7.39 -13.20
N MET A 79 6.99 -7.75 -12.30
CA MET A 79 6.96 -7.26 -10.92
C MET A 79 7.15 -8.35 -9.85
N ARG A 80 7.30 -9.62 -10.25
CA ARG A 80 7.39 -10.79 -9.33
C ARG A 80 8.45 -10.70 -8.22
N ASP A 81 9.53 -9.94 -8.45
CA ASP A 81 10.61 -9.82 -7.47
C ASP A 81 10.30 -8.80 -6.36
N VAL A 82 9.37 -7.86 -6.59
CA VAL A 82 9.04 -6.79 -5.65
C VAL A 82 8.49 -7.32 -4.31
N PRO A 83 7.51 -8.25 -4.28
CA PRO A 83 7.06 -8.85 -3.02
C PRO A 83 8.19 -9.56 -2.25
N ARG A 84 9.15 -10.15 -2.97
CA ARG A 84 10.29 -10.86 -2.35
C ARG A 84 11.25 -9.88 -1.69
N VAL A 85 11.57 -8.77 -2.37
CA VAL A 85 12.37 -7.68 -1.79
C VAL A 85 11.69 -7.12 -0.54
N LEU A 86 10.39 -6.78 -0.63
CA LEU A 86 9.68 -6.22 0.53
C LEU A 86 9.66 -7.19 1.72
N GLN A 87 9.50 -8.49 1.47
CA GLN A 87 9.52 -9.50 2.53
C GLN A 87 10.79 -9.45 3.37
N THR A 88 11.95 -9.26 2.72
CA THR A 88 13.23 -9.12 3.42
C THR A 88 13.36 -7.82 4.21
N LYS A 89 12.56 -6.80 3.86
CA LYS A 89 12.58 -5.43 4.39
C LYS A 89 11.45 -5.13 5.37
N LEU A 90 10.63 -6.12 5.74
CA LEU A 90 9.57 -5.95 6.75
C LEU A 90 10.09 -5.45 8.11
N PRO A 91 11.24 -5.95 8.65
CA PRO A 91 11.78 -5.44 9.90
C PRO A 91 12.14 -3.95 9.86
N ASP A 92 12.54 -3.45 8.70
CA ASP A 92 12.90 -2.04 8.49
C ASP A 92 11.63 -1.18 8.43
N LEU A 93 10.60 -1.62 7.68
CA LEU A 93 9.28 -0.98 7.62
C LEU A 93 8.67 -0.83 9.03
N PHE A 94 8.58 -1.93 9.78
CA PHE A 94 8.06 -1.89 11.15
C PHE A 94 8.97 -1.12 12.11
N GLY A 95 10.27 -1.17 11.87
CA GLY A 95 11.24 -0.37 12.60
C GLY A 95 10.96 1.11 12.52
N LEU A 96 10.68 1.61 11.32
CA LEU A 96 10.34 3.02 11.10
C LEU A 96 8.95 3.35 11.63
N LEU A 97 7.93 2.53 11.32
CA LEU A 97 6.56 2.80 11.77
C LEU A 97 6.43 2.82 13.30
N LEU A 98 6.94 1.78 13.98
CA LEU A 98 6.79 1.61 15.43
C LEU A 98 7.91 2.28 16.23
N ARG A 99 9.19 2.02 15.92
CA ARG A 99 10.30 2.48 16.79
C ARG A 99 10.54 3.98 16.67
N LYS A 100 10.30 4.59 15.50
CA LYS A 100 10.34 6.05 15.32
C LYS A 100 9.01 6.73 15.66
N GLY A 101 7.97 5.96 15.96
CA GLY A 101 6.68 6.48 16.41
C GLY A 101 5.90 7.22 15.33
N TYR A 102 6.09 6.88 14.06
CA TYR A 102 5.30 7.48 12.97
C TYR A 102 3.81 7.12 13.09
N VAL A 103 3.53 5.94 13.64
CA VAL A 103 2.18 5.43 13.89
C VAL A 103 2.17 4.68 15.22
N GLU A 104 1.16 4.91 16.05
CA GLU A 104 1.00 4.21 17.34
C GLU A 104 0.69 2.73 17.14
N ASP A 105 -0.40 2.42 16.42
CA ASP A 105 -0.93 1.06 16.27
C ASP A 105 -1.16 0.70 14.79
N PRO A 106 -0.09 0.52 13.97
CA PRO A 106 -0.23 0.16 12.57
C PRO A 106 -0.79 -1.26 12.42
N GLN A 107 -1.80 -1.39 11.57
CA GLN A 107 -2.32 -2.67 11.09
C GLN A 107 -2.13 -2.73 9.58
N ILE A 108 -1.29 -3.67 9.13
CA ILE A 108 -0.88 -3.77 7.73
C ILE A 108 -1.64 -4.91 7.05
N LEU A 109 -2.11 -4.68 5.83
CA LEU A 109 -2.66 -5.71 4.96
C LEU A 109 -1.79 -5.82 3.72
N PHE A 110 -1.37 -7.04 3.38
CA PHE A 110 -0.71 -7.34 2.11
C PHE A 110 -1.68 -7.98 1.12
N GLY A 111 -1.51 -7.65 -0.16
CA GLY A 111 -2.25 -8.30 -1.23
C GLY A 111 -1.49 -8.31 -2.54
N ALA A 112 -1.97 -9.09 -3.49
CA ALA A 112 -1.40 -9.24 -4.80
C ALA A 112 -2.45 -9.01 -5.90
N ILE A 113 -2.02 -8.37 -6.97
CA ILE A 113 -2.81 -7.97 -8.13
C ILE A 113 -2.17 -8.64 -9.34
N GLY A 114 -2.98 -9.36 -10.11
CA GLY A 114 -2.62 -9.86 -11.43
C GLY A 114 -3.63 -9.37 -12.47
N ASP A 115 -3.80 -10.15 -13.53
CA ASP A 115 -4.74 -9.83 -14.60
C ASP A 115 -5.93 -10.80 -14.63
N ALA A 116 -7.11 -10.29 -14.29
CA ALA A 116 -8.37 -11.06 -14.27
C ALA A 116 -8.77 -11.66 -15.63
N THR A 117 -8.13 -11.26 -16.72
CA THR A 117 -8.41 -11.81 -18.05
C THR A 117 -7.66 -13.09 -18.37
N CYS A 118 -6.52 -13.35 -17.73
CA CYS A 118 -5.65 -14.50 -18.05
C CYS A 118 -5.13 -15.29 -16.85
N ASP A 119 -5.10 -14.69 -15.67
CA ASP A 119 -4.56 -15.30 -14.47
C ASP A 119 -5.58 -16.19 -13.75
N ARG A 120 -5.07 -17.02 -12.85
CA ARG A 120 -5.84 -17.93 -11.99
C ARG A 120 -6.00 -17.39 -10.59
N ALA A 121 -5.06 -16.56 -10.13
CA ALA A 121 -5.13 -15.82 -8.88
C ALA A 121 -5.02 -14.30 -9.14
N PRO A 122 -5.98 -13.69 -9.87
CA PRO A 122 -5.87 -12.29 -10.31
C PRO A 122 -6.01 -11.27 -9.19
N LEU A 123 -6.54 -11.68 -8.04
CA LEU A 123 -6.60 -10.87 -6.83
C LEU A 123 -6.39 -11.78 -5.62
N GLN A 124 -5.54 -11.36 -4.71
CA GLN A 124 -5.24 -12.03 -3.45
C GLN A 124 -5.16 -10.96 -2.37
N VAL A 125 -5.93 -11.09 -1.29
CA VAL A 125 -6.03 -10.05 -0.26
C VAL A 125 -5.97 -10.70 1.11
N GLY A 126 -4.90 -10.40 1.85
CA GLY A 126 -4.69 -10.88 3.22
C GLY A 126 -5.62 -10.20 4.24
N GLN A 127 -5.28 -10.34 5.51
CA GLN A 127 -5.95 -9.64 6.60
C GLN A 127 -5.11 -8.45 7.08
N PHE A 128 -5.76 -7.51 7.78
CA PHE A 128 -5.05 -6.50 8.54
C PHE A 128 -4.44 -7.12 9.81
N GLU A 129 -3.11 -7.16 9.87
CA GLU A 129 -2.37 -7.76 10.97
C GLU A 129 -1.40 -6.76 11.61
N SER A 130 -1.15 -6.95 12.91
CA SER A 130 -0.27 -6.10 13.74
C SER A 130 1.07 -6.77 14.10
N GLY A 131 1.23 -8.06 13.77
CA GLY A 131 2.34 -8.88 14.20
C GLY A 131 2.97 -9.72 13.09
N ASN A 132 3.70 -10.76 13.47
CA ASN A 132 4.45 -11.61 12.54
C ASN A 132 3.56 -12.44 11.59
N GLU A 133 2.24 -12.50 11.82
CA GLU A 133 1.25 -13.11 10.91
C GLU A 133 1.28 -12.48 9.50
N LEU A 134 1.70 -11.22 9.41
CA LEU A 134 1.96 -10.53 8.14
C LEU A 134 2.90 -11.29 7.22
N GLU A 135 3.87 -11.99 7.80
CA GLU A 135 4.82 -12.75 7.01
C GLU A 135 4.22 -14.05 6.48
N ASP A 136 3.16 -14.58 7.12
CA ASP A 136 2.40 -15.73 6.62
C ASP A 136 1.53 -15.28 5.45
N ASP A 137 0.86 -14.13 5.57
CA ASP A 137 0.08 -13.55 4.47
C ASP A 137 0.95 -13.28 3.25
N LEU A 138 2.11 -12.65 3.44
CA LEU A 138 3.05 -12.39 2.34
C LEU A 138 3.61 -13.69 1.73
N GLY A 139 3.95 -14.68 2.56
CA GLY A 139 4.47 -15.98 2.09
C GLY A 139 3.43 -16.86 1.38
N ASN A 140 2.14 -16.62 1.64
CA ASN A 140 1.02 -17.31 1.00
C ASN A 140 0.63 -16.70 -0.35
N ILE A 141 1.18 -15.54 -0.74
CA ILE A 141 0.92 -14.94 -2.04
C ILE A 141 1.43 -15.88 -3.13
N LEU A 142 0.57 -16.19 -4.10
CA LEU A 142 0.93 -16.92 -5.31
C LEU A 142 1.50 -15.95 -6.35
N LEU A 143 2.80 -16.03 -6.59
CA LEU A 143 3.49 -15.28 -7.64
C LEU A 143 3.33 -16.01 -8.99
N GLU A 144 2.09 -16.09 -9.48
CA GLU A 144 1.73 -16.71 -10.76
C GLU A 144 2.47 -16.05 -11.93
N GLY A 145 2.62 -14.74 -11.86
CA GLY A 145 3.49 -14.02 -12.77
C GLY A 145 3.04 -14.02 -14.21
N GLY A 146 1.73 -14.12 -14.44
CA GLY A 146 1.18 -13.94 -15.76
C GLY A 146 1.30 -12.49 -16.21
N GLY A 147 0.17 -11.89 -16.54
CA GLY A 147 0.11 -10.65 -17.30
C GLY A 147 -0.27 -10.94 -18.75
N GLY A 148 -1.18 -10.14 -19.27
CA GLY A 148 -1.60 -10.25 -20.65
C GLY A 148 -0.64 -9.55 -21.62
N GLY A 149 -0.92 -9.66 -22.92
CA GLY A 149 -0.15 -8.94 -23.95
C GLY A 149 -0.49 -7.45 -24.05
N GLN A 150 -1.29 -6.94 -23.13
CA GLN A 150 -1.72 -5.55 -23.00
C GLN A 150 -0.90 -4.86 -21.90
N VAL A 151 -0.84 -3.52 -21.94
CA VAL A 151 -0.18 -2.70 -20.90
C VAL A 151 -1.23 -2.24 -19.89
N THR A 152 -1.99 -3.19 -19.35
CA THR A 152 -3.06 -2.98 -18.38
C THR A 152 -3.26 -4.20 -17.48
N GLU A 153 -3.43 -3.97 -16.18
CA GLU A 153 -3.72 -4.99 -15.17
C GLU A 153 -4.96 -4.63 -14.35
N SER A 154 -5.44 -5.60 -13.55
CA SER A 154 -6.69 -5.49 -12.78
C SER A 154 -6.55 -4.67 -11.48
N TYR A 155 -5.83 -3.56 -11.52
CA TYR A 155 -5.73 -2.64 -10.37
C TYR A 155 -7.11 -2.11 -9.94
N GLU A 156 -8.03 -1.90 -10.88
CA GLU A 156 -9.39 -1.46 -10.60
C GLU A 156 -10.20 -2.48 -9.79
N LEU A 157 -9.95 -3.78 -10.00
CA LEU A 157 -10.59 -4.85 -9.25
C LEU A 157 -10.09 -4.86 -7.80
N ALA A 158 -8.80 -4.66 -7.59
CA ALA A 158 -8.22 -4.49 -6.26
C ALA A 158 -8.78 -3.24 -5.56
N MET A 159 -8.88 -2.12 -6.28
CA MET A 159 -9.51 -0.89 -5.77
C MET A 159 -10.97 -1.11 -5.39
N TYR A 160 -11.71 -1.91 -6.15
CA TYR A 160 -13.08 -2.30 -5.79
C TYR A 160 -13.13 -3.03 -4.46
N PHE A 161 -12.31 -4.06 -4.31
CA PHE A 161 -12.25 -4.85 -3.08
C PHE A 161 -11.92 -3.96 -1.88
N MET A 162 -10.88 -3.13 -1.99
CA MET A 162 -10.48 -2.23 -0.90
C MET A 162 -11.58 -1.20 -0.57
N ALA A 163 -12.32 -0.70 -1.56
CA ALA A 163 -13.36 0.28 -1.32
C ALA A 163 -14.62 -0.30 -0.65
N ARG A 164 -14.91 -1.59 -0.82
CA ARG A 164 -16.20 -2.18 -0.43
C ARG A 164 -16.12 -3.33 0.58
N HIS A 165 -14.98 -4.02 0.65
CA HIS A 165 -14.75 -5.19 1.50
C HIS A 165 -13.72 -4.90 2.59
N THR A 166 -13.59 -3.63 3.01
CA THR A 166 -12.78 -3.26 4.17
C THR A 166 -13.63 -2.58 5.22
N ALA A 167 -13.29 -2.82 6.48
CA ALA A 167 -13.86 -2.12 7.61
C ALA A 167 -12.72 -1.66 8.53
N MET A 168 -12.72 -0.38 8.88
CA MET A 168 -11.54 0.26 9.47
C MET A 168 -11.96 1.21 10.58
N ASP A 169 -11.54 0.91 11.81
CA ASP A 169 -11.87 1.73 12.98
C ASP A 169 -11.22 3.12 12.91
N CYS A 170 -10.07 3.26 12.24
CA CYS A 170 -9.46 4.57 11.97
C CYS A 170 -10.43 5.50 11.25
N LEU A 171 -11.21 4.97 10.32
CA LEU A 171 -12.19 5.73 9.55
C LEU A 171 -13.52 5.84 10.30
N GLU A 172 -14.04 4.71 10.77
CA GLU A 172 -15.39 4.60 11.33
C GLU A 172 -15.52 5.33 12.68
N LYS A 173 -14.50 5.26 13.53
CA LYS A 173 -14.50 5.88 14.86
C LYS A 173 -13.83 7.23 14.90
N ARG A 174 -12.75 7.41 14.13
CA ARG A 174 -11.88 8.61 14.19
C ARG A 174 -11.98 9.50 12.95
N GLY A 175 -12.69 9.08 11.90
CA GLY A 175 -12.81 9.85 10.66
C GLY A 175 -11.51 9.96 9.85
N ARG A 176 -10.49 9.16 10.18
CA ARG A 176 -9.19 9.14 9.52
C ARG A 176 -9.16 8.06 8.45
N ARG A 177 -8.81 8.44 7.23
CA ARG A 177 -8.64 7.47 6.13
C ARG A 177 -7.46 6.56 6.44
N GLY A 178 -7.56 5.30 5.99
CA GLY A 178 -6.39 4.42 5.93
C GLY A 178 -5.43 4.85 4.83
N HIS A 179 -4.28 4.18 4.72
CA HIS A 179 -3.32 4.38 3.65
C HIS A 179 -3.31 3.18 2.72
N LEU A 180 -3.41 3.39 1.41
CA LEU A 180 -3.34 2.32 0.42
C LEU A 180 -2.20 2.61 -0.56
N PHE A 181 -1.24 1.69 -0.61
CA PHE A 181 -0.14 1.68 -1.56
C PHE A 181 -0.38 0.59 -2.58
N VAL A 182 -0.45 0.96 -3.85
CA VAL A 182 -0.42 0.03 -4.98
C VAL A 182 0.96 0.15 -5.62
N ILE A 183 1.67 -0.96 -5.77
CA ILE A 183 2.99 -1.00 -6.41
C ILE A 183 2.84 -1.74 -7.73
N GLY A 184 3.12 -1.06 -8.85
CA GLY A 184 2.88 -1.62 -10.19
C GLY A 184 3.57 -0.83 -11.29
N ASP A 185 3.58 -1.37 -12.51
CA ASP A 185 4.17 -0.69 -13.67
C ASP A 185 3.25 -0.53 -14.88
N GLU A 186 1.99 -0.97 -14.82
CA GLU A 186 1.02 -0.85 -15.92
C GLU A 186 -0.15 0.12 -15.63
N MET A 187 -1.08 0.28 -16.57
CA MET A 187 -2.34 1.03 -16.35
C MET A 187 -3.42 0.15 -15.72
N ALA A 188 -4.43 0.75 -15.09
CA ALA A 188 -5.65 0.02 -14.75
C ALA A 188 -6.58 -0.11 -15.96
N TYR A 189 -7.49 -1.09 -15.94
CA TYR A 189 -8.59 -1.10 -16.91
C TYR A 189 -9.53 0.10 -16.69
N GLY A 190 -10.18 0.54 -17.77
CA GLY A 190 -11.07 1.70 -17.73
C GLY A 190 -12.35 1.53 -16.91
N SER A 191 -12.66 0.31 -16.47
CA SER A 191 -13.83 -0.02 -15.66
C SER A 191 -13.64 -1.33 -14.91
N VAL A 192 -14.16 -1.41 -13.69
CA VAL A 192 -14.38 -2.66 -12.97
C VAL A 192 -15.50 -3.42 -13.65
N LYS A 193 -15.20 -4.59 -14.22
CA LYS A 193 -16.21 -5.39 -14.93
C LYS A 193 -17.04 -6.20 -13.95
N ALA A 194 -18.37 -6.12 -14.07
CA ALA A 194 -19.30 -6.86 -13.21
C ALA A 194 -19.06 -8.37 -13.25
N ARG A 195 -18.68 -8.90 -14.41
CA ARG A 195 -18.24 -10.29 -14.59
C ARG A 195 -17.05 -10.64 -13.70
N GLU A 196 -15.99 -9.84 -13.73
CA GLU A 196 -14.73 -10.13 -13.04
C GLU A 196 -14.93 -10.05 -11.52
N VAL A 197 -15.76 -9.10 -11.07
CA VAL A 197 -16.18 -9.01 -9.66
C VAL A 197 -16.95 -10.25 -9.22
N ARG A 198 -17.90 -10.74 -10.02
CA ARG A 198 -18.65 -11.97 -9.68
C ARG A 198 -17.73 -13.20 -9.64
N GLU A 199 -16.83 -13.33 -10.59
CA GLU A 199 -15.94 -14.48 -10.73
C GLU A 199 -14.84 -14.52 -9.66
N VAL A 200 -14.32 -13.35 -9.24
CA VAL A 200 -13.16 -13.27 -8.34
C VAL A 200 -13.57 -12.94 -6.90
N ILE A 201 -14.55 -12.07 -6.69
CA ILE A 201 -14.93 -11.57 -5.36
C ILE A 201 -16.26 -12.21 -4.90
N GLY A 202 -17.13 -12.62 -5.84
CA GLY A 202 -18.43 -13.22 -5.55
C GLY A 202 -19.57 -12.22 -5.41
N ASP A 203 -19.30 -10.93 -5.62
CA ASP A 203 -20.30 -9.87 -5.58
C ASP A 203 -21.16 -9.83 -6.86
N ASP A 204 -22.46 -9.58 -6.70
CA ASP A 204 -23.37 -9.45 -7.85
C ASP A 204 -23.58 -7.99 -8.24
N LEU A 205 -22.74 -7.51 -9.16
CA LEU A 205 -22.89 -6.20 -9.78
C LEU A 205 -23.83 -6.26 -10.99
N THR A 206 -24.71 -5.26 -11.07
CA THR A 206 -25.67 -5.12 -12.18
C THR A 206 -25.07 -4.43 -13.41
N GLU A 207 -24.05 -3.59 -13.22
CA GLU A 207 -23.36 -2.87 -14.28
C GLU A 207 -21.86 -2.69 -13.96
N ASP A 208 -21.08 -2.46 -15.01
CA ASP A 208 -19.66 -2.13 -14.88
C ASP A 208 -19.48 -0.75 -14.22
N ILE A 209 -18.44 -0.61 -13.39
CA ILE A 209 -18.15 0.63 -12.67
C ILE A 209 -16.99 1.33 -13.37
N PRO A 210 -17.16 2.55 -13.91
CA PRO A 210 -16.05 3.29 -14.52
C PRO A 210 -14.91 3.53 -13.52
N PHE A 211 -13.66 3.43 -13.98
CA PHE A 211 -12.47 3.59 -13.13
C PHE A 211 -12.50 4.87 -12.27
N PRO A 212 -12.85 6.06 -12.80
CA PRO A 212 -12.93 7.26 -11.98
C PRO A 212 -13.96 7.17 -10.85
N ARG A 213 -15.04 6.40 -11.03
CA ARG A 213 -16.08 6.21 -10.00
C ARG A 213 -15.55 5.35 -8.86
N ILE A 214 -14.91 4.21 -9.15
CA ILE A 214 -14.38 3.35 -8.09
C ILE A 214 -13.22 4.02 -7.35
N LEU A 215 -12.36 4.76 -8.05
CA LEU A 215 -11.30 5.53 -7.42
C LEU A 215 -11.86 6.63 -6.48
N ALA A 216 -12.97 7.27 -6.86
CA ALA A 216 -13.63 8.25 -6.01
C ALA A 216 -14.27 7.61 -4.76
N GLU A 217 -14.82 6.39 -4.86
CA GLU A 217 -15.29 5.62 -3.70
C GLU A 217 -14.12 5.27 -2.77
N LEU A 218 -13.03 4.76 -3.34
CA LEU A 218 -11.83 4.37 -2.60
C LEU A 218 -11.22 5.55 -1.83
N ARG A 219 -11.13 6.72 -2.46
CA ARG A 219 -10.59 7.96 -1.87
C ARG A 219 -11.37 8.49 -0.66
N ARG A 220 -12.62 8.05 -0.46
CA ARG A 220 -13.38 8.37 0.75
C ARG A 220 -12.89 7.57 1.96
N ARG A 221 -12.23 6.44 1.71
CA ARG A 221 -11.79 5.47 2.73
C ARG A 221 -10.29 5.47 2.93
N PHE A 222 -9.52 5.67 1.85
CA PHE A 222 -8.07 5.62 1.85
C PHE A 222 -7.45 6.89 1.27
N GLU A 223 -6.28 7.27 1.76
CA GLU A 223 -5.32 8.01 0.96
C GLU A 223 -4.58 7.01 0.06
N VAL A 224 -4.72 7.19 -1.26
CA VAL A 224 -4.28 6.21 -2.25
C VAL A 224 -2.99 6.70 -2.90
N TYR A 225 -1.97 5.86 -2.90
CA TYR A 225 -0.67 6.08 -3.51
C TYR A 225 -0.37 4.98 -4.52
N PHE A 226 0.27 5.36 -5.62
CA PHE A 226 0.77 4.42 -6.62
C PHE A 226 2.29 4.55 -6.70
N ILE A 227 3.01 3.51 -6.31
CA ILE A 227 4.47 3.46 -6.38
C ILE A 227 4.85 2.79 -7.70
N MET A 228 5.50 3.56 -8.58
CA MET A 228 6.01 3.07 -9.86
C MET A 228 7.53 2.99 -9.80
N PRO A 229 8.13 1.79 -9.89
CA PRO A 229 9.57 1.64 -9.96
C PRO A 229 10.09 2.23 -11.28
N THR A 230 11.13 3.06 -11.25
CA THR A 230 11.65 3.66 -12.49
C THR A 230 12.44 2.67 -13.35
N GLY A 231 12.91 1.57 -12.75
CA GLY A 231 13.55 0.45 -13.46
C GLY A 231 12.58 -0.49 -14.16
N SER A 232 11.27 -0.28 -14.01
CA SER A 232 10.24 -1.14 -14.61
C SER A 232 10.16 -1.00 -16.14
N GLY A 233 9.69 -2.04 -16.81
CA GLY A 233 9.66 -2.12 -18.27
C GLY A 233 8.80 -1.04 -18.93
N HIS A 234 7.81 -0.53 -18.20
CA HIS A 234 6.85 0.44 -18.68
C HIS A 234 7.01 1.86 -18.11
N PHE A 235 8.01 2.12 -17.25
CA PHE A 235 8.26 3.45 -16.70
C PHE A 235 8.41 4.54 -17.79
N HIS A 236 9.08 4.23 -18.90
CA HIS A 236 9.27 5.18 -19.99
C HIS A 236 8.06 5.31 -20.93
N ASN A 237 6.97 4.59 -20.67
CA ASN A 237 5.74 4.68 -21.44
C ASN A 237 4.93 5.93 -21.02
N PRO A 238 4.81 6.96 -21.87
CA PRO A 238 4.11 8.19 -21.52
C PRO A 238 2.60 7.97 -21.30
N LYS A 239 2.02 6.91 -21.86
CA LYS A 239 0.59 6.59 -21.64
C LYS A 239 0.35 6.10 -20.21
N VAL A 240 1.22 5.23 -19.70
CA VAL A 240 1.10 4.67 -18.35
C VAL A 240 1.28 5.78 -17.32
N ARG A 241 2.36 6.56 -17.45
CA ARG A 241 2.60 7.71 -16.56
C ARG A 241 1.48 8.73 -16.64
N GLY A 242 1.07 9.11 -17.85
CA GLY A 242 -0.01 10.06 -18.06
C GLY A 242 -1.34 9.59 -17.45
N PHE A 243 -1.63 8.29 -17.47
CA PHE A 243 -2.81 7.72 -16.83
C PHE A 243 -2.78 7.93 -15.31
N TRP A 244 -1.69 7.53 -14.64
CA TRP A 244 -1.57 7.67 -13.19
C TRP A 244 -1.44 9.12 -12.74
N ASP A 245 -0.66 9.95 -13.45
CA ASP A 245 -0.54 11.37 -13.18
C ASP A 245 -1.90 12.08 -13.29
N THR A 246 -2.75 11.67 -14.26
CA THR A 246 -4.11 12.23 -14.41
C THR A 246 -5.02 11.85 -13.24
N HIS A 247 -4.93 10.62 -12.75
CA HIS A 247 -5.88 10.11 -11.75
C HIS A 247 -5.43 10.36 -10.31
N LEU A 248 -4.14 10.22 -10.01
CA LEU A 248 -3.55 10.30 -8.68
C LEU A 248 -2.66 11.53 -8.47
N GLY A 249 -2.19 12.16 -9.55
CA GLY A 249 -1.37 13.36 -9.49
C GLY A 249 -0.12 13.16 -8.64
N GLN A 250 0.03 13.97 -7.61
CA GLN A 250 1.15 13.93 -6.68
C GLN A 250 1.23 12.66 -5.82
N ASN A 251 0.17 11.87 -5.74
CA ASN A 251 0.19 10.57 -5.05
C ASN A 251 0.80 9.45 -5.91
N VAL A 252 1.29 9.77 -7.12
CA VAL A 252 2.16 8.87 -7.88
C VAL A 252 3.61 9.08 -7.41
N ILE A 253 4.19 8.03 -6.85
CA ILE A 253 5.55 8.02 -6.29
C ILE A 253 6.44 7.26 -7.26
N TYR A 254 7.34 7.98 -7.91
CA TYR A 254 8.34 7.40 -8.81
C TYR A 254 9.59 7.03 -8.02
N LEU A 255 9.85 5.72 -7.92
CA LEU A 255 10.90 5.20 -7.04
C LEU A 255 12.07 4.62 -7.85
N ASP A 256 13.24 5.21 -7.68
CA ASP A 256 14.44 4.83 -8.44
C ASP A 256 15.02 3.47 -8.00
N ASP A 257 14.73 3.06 -6.77
CA ASP A 257 15.31 1.89 -6.12
C ASP A 257 14.22 1.05 -5.45
N LEU A 258 14.04 -0.19 -5.90
CA LEU A 258 13.06 -1.12 -5.35
C LEU A 258 13.39 -1.55 -3.92
N ASP A 259 14.66 -1.52 -3.54
CA ASP A 259 15.08 -1.86 -2.17
C ASP A 259 14.65 -0.79 -1.16
N ALA A 260 14.22 0.38 -1.64
CA ALA A 260 13.74 1.52 -0.84
C ALA A 260 12.20 1.58 -0.69
N VAL A 261 11.45 0.56 -1.14
CA VAL A 261 9.98 0.58 -1.10
C VAL A 261 9.46 0.65 0.34
N SER A 262 10.03 -0.14 1.26
CA SER A 262 9.65 -0.15 2.68
C SER A 262 9.84 1.21 3.33
N GLU A 263 11.01 1.82 3.15
CA GLU A 263 11.35 3.14 3.64
C GLU A 263 10.44 4.22 3.05
N THR A 264 10.14 4.12 1.75
CA THR A 264 9.23 5.03 1.05
C THR A 264 7.82 4.96 1.63
N ILE A 265 7.29 3.76 1.89
CA ILE A 265 5.98 3.58 2.52
C ILE A 265 5.98 4.18 3.93
N ALA A 266 6.98 3.85 4.75
CA ALA A 266 7.06 4.33 6.13
C ALA A 266 7.11 5.87 6.20
N VAL A 267 8.00 6.49 5.43
CA VAL A 267 8.13 7.96 5.40
C VAL A 267 6.89 8.60 4.79
N THR A 268 6.26 7.99 3.78
CA THR A 268 4.99 8.50 3.22
C THR A 268 3.90 8.53 4.28
N VAL A 269 3.76 7.46 5.08
CA VAL A 269 2.78 7.40 6.18
C VAL A 269 3.13 8.43 7.25
N GLY A 270 4.41 8.56 7.64
CA GLY A 270 4.84 9.59 8.62
C GLY A 270 4.52 11.02 8.17
N LEU A 271 4.75 11.34 6.88
CA LEU A 271 4.34 12.60 6.27
C LEU A 271 2.82 12.76 6.20
N ALA A 272 2.11 11.66 5.95
CA ALA A 272 0.67 11.64 5.80
C ALA A 272 -0.05 11.92 7.12
N GLU A 273 0.49 11.35 8.18
CA GLU A 273 0.03 11.45 9.57
C GLU A 273 0.54 12.70 10.29
N GLU A 274 1.34 13.54 9.62
CA GLU A 274 1.97 14.75 10.18
C GLU A 274 2.85 14.45 11.41
N ALA A 275 3.38 13.22 11.49
CA ALA A 275 4.28 12.79 12.56
C ALA A 275 5.71 13.27 12.36
N ILE A 276 6.11 13.46 11.09
CA ILE A 276 7.44 13.92 10.67
C ILE A 276 7.34 14.80 9.42
N ASP A 277 8.37 15.60 9.19
CA ASP A 277 8.65 16.15 7.87
C ASP A 277 9.63 15.29 7.04
N LEU A 278 9.92 15.72 5.80
CA LEU A 278 10.79 14.94 4.92
C LEU A 278 12.25 14.96 5.38
N GLU A 279 12.70 16.04 6.01
CA GLU A 279 14.09 16.12 6.51
C GLU A 279 14.27 15.20 7.71
N GLU A 280 13.33 15.20 8.64
CA GLU A 280 13.27 14.28 9.77
C GLU A 280 13.21 12.82 9.30
N GLY A 281 12.31 12.50 8.35
CA GLY A 281 12.22 11.15 7.79
C GLY A 281 13.52 10.67 7.17
N LEU A 282 14.24 11.53 6.43
CA LEU A 282 15.54 11.19 5.85
C LEU A 282 16.64 11.03 6.89
N ALA A 283 16.61 11.80 7.97
CA ALA A 283 17.53 11.65 9.09
C ALA A 283 17.30 10.31 9.82
N ASP A 284 16.05 9.93 10.03
CA ASP A 284 15.68 8.65 10.64
C ASP A 284 16.13 7.45 9.81
N LEU A 285 16.03 7.54 8.47
CA LEU A 285 16.59 6.52 7.57
C LEU A 285 18.10 6.39 7.73
N ALA A 286 18.82 7.52 7.80
CA ALA A 286 20.26 7.52 7.97
C ALA A 286 20.69 6.96 9.33
N GLU A 287 19.96 7.27 10.41
CA GLU A 287 20.21 6.71 11.74
C GLU A 287 19.96 5.19 11.78
N ALA A 288 18.93 4.72 11.07
CA ALA A 288 18.65 3.29 10.90
C ALA A 288 19.68 2.57 10.02
N GLY A 289 20.62 3.29 9.40
CA GLY A 289 21.64 2.74 8.51
C GLY A 289 21.13 2.40 7.11
N SER A 290 19.99 2.95 6.70
CA SER A 290 19.45 2.73 5.35
C SER A 290 20.14 3.63 4.32
N GLU A 291 20.56 3.04 3.20
CA GLU A 291 21.14 3.76 2.06
C GLU A 291 20.07 4.37 1.14
N ALA A 292 18.78 4.14 1.44
CA ALA A 292 17.64 4.53 0.62
C ALA A 292 17.36 6.05 0.61
N GLY A 293 18.00 6.84 1.48
CA GLY A 293 17.65 8.25 1.70
C GLY A 293 17.65 9.12 0.44
N ALA A 294 18.57 8.89 -0.51
CA ALA A 294 18.59 9.62 -1.76
C ALA A 294 17.37 9.30 -2.66
N ALA A 295 17.00 8.01 -2.77
CA ALA A 295 15.87 7.55 -3.56
C ALA A 295 14.55 8.02 -2.95
N VAL A 296 14.37 7.82 -1.64
CA VAL A 296 13.18 8.27 -0.88
C VAL A 296 13.02 9.78 -0.97
N GLY A 297 14.11 10.52 -0.73
CA GLY A 297 14.10 11.99 -0.74
C GLY A 297 13.77 12.57 -2.11
N LYS A 298 14.15 11.90 -3.20
CA LYS A 298 13.76 12.28 -4.56
C LYS A 298 12.28 11.98 -4.81
N ALA A 299 11.83 10.77 -4.45
CA ALA A 299 10.48 10.28 -4.72
C ALA A 299 9.41 11.06 -3.95
N LEU A 300 9.68 11.44 -2.68
CA LEU A 300 8.71 12.09 -1.79
C LEU A 300 8.75 13.62 -1.80
N ARG A 301 9.74 14.24 -2.45
CA ARG A 301 9.82 15.71 -2.56
C ARG A 301 8.58 16.38 -3.15
N PRO A 302 7.91 15.83 -4.19
CA PRO A 302 6.67 16.41 -4.68
C PRO A 302 5.55 16.42 -3.62
N LEU A 303 5.41 15.32 -2.88
CA LEU A 303 4.42 15.17 -1.81
C LEU A 303 4.67 16.13 -0.64
N SER A 304 5.93 16.29 -0.21
CA SER A 304 6.27 17.15 0.93
C SER A 304 6.03 18.65 0.66
N ARG A 305 6.29 19.13 -0.56
CA ARG A 305 6.12 20.55 -0.92
C ARG A 305 4.68 21.03 -0.84
N THR A 306 3.72 20.18 -1.21
CA THR A 306 2.30 20.53 -1.14
C THR A 306 1.81 20.59 0.30
N ARG A 307 2.25 19.65 1.14
CA ARG A 307 1.90 19.60 2.57
C ARG A 307 2.51 20.78 3.33
N GLY A 308 3.76 21.15 3.03
CA GLY A 308 4.40 22.35 3.60
C GLY A 308 3.75 23.68 3.18
N SER A 309 3.11 23.74 2.00
CA SER A 309 2.43 24.96 1.52
C SER A 309 1.15 25.29 2.30
N VAL A 310 0.54 24.34 3.01
CA VAL A 310 -0.67 24.58 3.82
C VAL A 310 -0.31 25.24 5.16
N VAL A 311 0.93 25.08 5.65
CA VAL A 311 1.40 25.66 6.91
C VAL A 311 1.80 27.14 6.76
N VAL A 312 2.09 27.60 5.54
CA VAL A 312 2.47 29.00 5.24
C VAL A 312 1.27 29.79 4.66
N ALA A 313 0.13 29.74 5.33
CA ALA A 313 -0.88 30.78 5.16
C ALA A 313 -0.70 31.80 6.30
N ASP A 314 0.29 32.68 6.14
CA ASP A 314 0.47 33.83 7.03
C ASP A 314 -0.82 34.66 7.06
N ALA A 315 -1.36 34.87 8.26
CA ALA A 315 -2.47 35.79 8.50
C ALA A 315 -2.11 37.18 7.92
N PRO A 316 -3.04 37.89 7.26
CA PRO A 316 -2.71 39.19 6.68
C PRO A 316 -2.34 40.17 7.79
N ARG A 317 -1.03 40.42 7.94
CA ARG A 317 -0.48 41.49 8.76
C ARG A 317 -0.80 42.82 8.09
N GLY A 318 -1.82 43.51 8.59
CA GLY A 318 -2.16 44.81 8.05
C GLY A 318 -3.36 45.49 8.69
N MET A 319 -3.44 45.57 10.03
CA MET A 319 -4.11 46.70 10.71
C MET A 319 -3.47 46.94 12.08
N GLY A 320 -2.35 47.63 12.06
CA GLY A 320 -1.75 48.27 13.23
C GLY A 320 -1.19 49.62 12.78
N GLY A 321 -1.89 50.70 13.11
CA GLY A 321 -1.49 52.07 12.81
C GLY A 321 -2.36 53.06 13.58
N ASP A 322 -1.78 53.56 14.67
CA ASP A 322 -2.28 54.56 15.62
C ASP A 322 -2.91 55.83 15.01
N GLY A 323 -3.83 56.44 15.76
CA GLY A 323 -4.17 57.85 15.53
C GLY A 323 -5.28 58.43 16.41
N GLY A 324 -4.89 59.01 17.56
CA GLY A 324 -5.45 60.28 18.02
C GLY A 324 -6.64 60.22 18.99
N GLY A 325 -6.36 60.55 20.26
CA GLY A 325 -7.40 60.89 21.22
C GLY A 325 -8.10 62.22 20.88
N VAL A 326 -9.36 62.34 21.28
CA VAL A 326 -9.98 63.62 21.63
C VAL A 326 -11.04 63.36 22.71
N ASP A 327 -10.93 64.10 23.82
CA ASP A 327 -12.00 64.35 24.79
C ASP A 327 -13.27 64.85 24.09
N ARG A 328 -14.45 64.44 24.58
CA ARG A 328 -15.46 65.34 25.20
C ARG A 328 -16.81 64.65 25.42
N LEU A 329 -17.28 64.83 26.67
CA LEU A 329 -18.66 64.84 27.21
C LEU A 329 -19.47 63.53 27.19
#